data_AF-A0A9Q3HYY2-F1
#
_entry.id   AF-A0A9Q3HYY2-F1
#
_cell.length_a   1.000
_cell.length_b   1.000
_cell.length_c   1.000
_cell.angle_alpha   90.00
_cell.angle_beta   90.00
_cell.angle_gamma   90.00
#
_symmetry.space_group_name_H-M   'P 1'
#
loop_
_entity.id
_entity.type
_entity.pdbx_description
1 polymer ?
#
loop_
_entity_poly.entity_id
_entity_poly.type
_entity_poly.pdbx_seq_one_letter_code
_entity_poly.pdbx_strand_id
1 'polypeptide(L)' 'MEKFSQVASPLKRLYTEDIYGDWDQKCEEAFHKLRRIVGKELTLKKGDYDKAGGKIKLAVDSSYIAAGSVLTQEDKQGKD' A
#
# COMPACT_ATOMS: atom_id res chain seq x y z
N MET A 1 5.65 -0.18 -16.81
CA MET A 1 5.48 -0.18 -15.34
C MET A 1 6.44 -1.21 -14.76
N GLU A 2 7.23 -0.81 -13.78
CA GLU A 2 8.07 -1.73 -13.03
C GLU A 2 7.17 -2.59 -12.13
N LYS A 3 7.43 -3.90 -12.04
CA LYS A 3 6.55 -4.80 -11.28
C LYS A 3 6.77 -4.58 -9.78
N PHE A 4 5.70 -4.42 -9.01
CA PHE A 4 5.76 -4.21 -7.55
C PHE A 4 6.64 -5.27 -6.85
N SER A 5 6.55 -6.52 -7.30
CA SER A 5 7.36 -7.64 -6.79
C SER A 5 8.87 -7.44 -6.96
N GLN A 6 9.30 -6.80 -8.05
CA GLN A 6 10.71 -6.51 -8.30
C GLN A 6 11.20 -5.39 -7.38
N VAL A 7 10.37 -4.35 -7.18
CA VAL A 7 10.68 -3.24 -6.28
C VAL A 7 10.75 -3.70 -4.83
N ALA A 8 9.89 -4.63 -4.41
CA ALA A 8 9.87 -5.18 -3.05
C ALA A 8 10.94 -6.27 -2.80
N SER A 9 11.61 -6.76 -3.84
CA SER A 9 12.58 -7.86 -3.74
C SER A 9 13.70 -7.61 -2.72
N PRO A 10 14.28 -6.39 -2.61
CA PRO A 10 15.29 -6.11 -1.60
C PRO A 10 14.77 -6.29 -0.18
N LEU A 11 13.53 -5.89 0.11
CA LEU A 11 12.91 -6.01 1.43
C LEU A 11 12.55 -7.45 1.77
N LYS A 12 12.18 -8.27 0.78
CA LYS A 12 11.84 -9.68 1.01
C LYS A 12 13.00 -10.47 1.63
N ARG A 13 14.24 -10.11 1.31
CA ARG A 13 15.44 -10.78 1.85
C ARG A 13 15.58 -10.61 3.37
N LEU A 14 15.04 -9.53 3.93
CA LEU A 14 15.12 -9.22 5.37
C LEU A 14 14.40 -10.25 6.24
N TYR A 15 13.52 -11.06 5.65
CA TYR A 15 12.81 -12.15 6.32
C TYR A 15 13.50 -13.51 6.17
N THR A 16 14.66 -13.57 5.51
CA THR A 16 15.45 -14.80 5.38
C THR A 16 16.41 -14.91 6.57
N GLU A 17 16.51 -16.10 7.17
CA GLU A 17 17.26 -16.33 8.41
C GLU A 17 18.74 -15.88 8.34
N ASP A 18 19.36 -15.99 7.17
CA ASP A 18 20.78 -15.66 6.97
C ASP A 18 21.11 -14.15 6.98
N ILE A 19 20.10 -13.28 6.83
CA ILE A 19 20.30 -11.82 6.64
C ILE A 19 19.25 -11.01 7.41
N TYR A 20 18.70 -11.62 8.47
CA TYR A 20 17.62 -11.04 9.25
C TYR A 20 18.02 -9.67 9.81
N GLY A 21 17.34 -8.63 9.34
CA GLY A 21 17.55 -7.26 9.81
C GLY A 21 18.75 -6.51 9.22
N ASP A 22 19.47 -7.05 8.23
CA ASP A 22 20.55 -6.31 7.56
C ASP A 22 19.98 -5.29 6.54
N TRP A 23 19.66 -4.10 7.03
CA TRP A 23 19.10 -3.01 6.24
C TRP A 23 20.19 -2.28 5.44
N ASP A 24 20.34 -2.64 4.17
CA ASP A 24 21.27 -1.99 3.25
C ASP A 24 20.64 -0.80 2.48
N GLN A 25 21.49 -0.06 1.77
CA GLN A 25 21.06 1.07 0.92
C GLN A 25 20.02 0.64 -0.14
N LYS A 26 20.05 -0.60 -0.62
CA LYS A 26 19.08 -1.12 -1.60
C LYS A 26 17.70 -1.30 -0.97
N CYS A 27 17.64 -1.65 0.33
CA CYS A 27 16.40 -1.69 1.10
C CYS A 27 15.80 -0.30 1.26
N GLU A 28 16.61 0.72 1.57
CA GLU A 28 16.14 2.09 1.70
C GLU A 28 15.57 2.64 0.38
N GLU A 29 16.30 2.42 -0.72
CA GLU A 29 15.85 2.83 -2.05
C GLU A 29 14.56 2.13 -2.47
N ALA A 30 14.46 0.82 -2.21
CA ALA A 30 13.24 0.05 -2.44
C ALA A 30 12.07 0.58 -1.61
N PHE A 31 12.28 0.87 -0.32
CA PHE A 31 11.25 1.39 0.56
C PHE A 31 10.74 2.76 0.11
N HIS A 32 11.64 3.69 -0.20
CA HIS A 32 11.26 5.00 -0.74
C HIS A 32 10.53 4.90 -2.08
N LYS A 33 10.93 3.95 -2.94
CA LYS A 33 10.27 3.70 -4.21
C LYS A 33 8.87 3.14 -4.02
N LEU A 34 8.67 2.20 -3.08
CA LEU A 34 7.35 1.70 -2.70
C LEU A 34 6.47 2.82 -2.15
N ARG A 35 6.99 3.66 -1.25
CA ARG A 35 6.26 4.83 -0.74
C ARG A 35 5.81 5.76 -1.85
N ARG A 36 6.65 5.97 -2.88
CA ARG A 36 6.28 6.80 -4.04
C ARG A 36 5.22 6.13 -4.92
N ILE A 37 5.30 4.82 -5.14
CA ILE A 37 4.31 4.08 -5.94
C ILE A 37 2.96 4.11 -5.21
N VAL A 38 2.94 3.66 -3.96
CA VAL A 38 1.74 3.63 -3.11
C VAL A 38 1.20 5.06 -2.92
N GLY A 39 2.06 6.04 -2.62
CA GLY A 39 1.64 7.42 -2.45
C GLY A 39 1.12 8.10 -3.73
N LYS A 40 1.61 7.72 -4.92
CA LYS A 40 1.10 8.22 -6.19
C LYS A 40 -0.18 7.53 -6.63
N GLU A 41 -0.33 6.22 -6.41
CA GLU A 41 -1.59 5.51 -6.71
C GLU A 41 -2.69 5.83 -5.69
N LEU A 42 -2.32 6.18 -4.46
CA LEU A 42 -3.21 6.78 -3.45
C LEU A 42 -3.50 8.27 -3.69
N THR A 43 -3.17 8.83 -4.87
CA THR A 43 -3.65 10.17 -5.22
C THR A 43 -5.17 10.14 -5.13
N LEU A 44 -5.69 10.76 -4.06
CA LEU A 44 -7.09 10.71 -3.64
C LEU A 44 -8.01 10.89 -4.84
N LYS A 45 -8.60 9.78 -5.28
CA LYS A 45 -9.66 9.82 -6.27
C LYS A 45 -10.85 10.53 -5.64
N LYS A 46 -11.45 11.48 -6.35
CA LYS A 46 -12.67 12.14 -5.88
C LYS A 46 -13.72 11.04 -5.64
N GLY A 47 -14.28 11.00 -4.43
CA GLY A 47 -15.36 10.08 -4.09
C GLY A 47 -16.56 10.31 -5.00
N ASP A 48 -17.13 9.22 -5.50
CA ASP A 48 -18.33 9.22 -6.31
C ASP A 48 -19.55 8.97 -5.42
N TYR A 49 -20.27 10.04 -5.08
CA TYR A 49 -21.45 9.96 -4.21
C TYR A 49 -22.76 9.83 -5.00
N ASP A 50 -22.69 9.65 -6.32
CA ASP A 50 -23.89 9.45 -7.13
C ASP A 50 -24.54 8.10 -6.80
N LYS A 51 -25.85 7.97 -7.09
CA LYS A 51 -26.58 6.71 -6.88
C LYS A 51 -26.02 5.51 -7.67
N ALA A 52 -25.22 5.79 -8.69
CA ALA A 52 -24.54 4.80 -9.52
C ALA A 52 -23.05 4.59 -9.13
N GLY A 53 -22.57 5.31 -8.11
CA GLY A 53 -21.23 5.14 -7.55
C GLY A 53 -21.10 3.79 -6.85
N GLY A 54 -19.88 3.25 -6.81
CA GLY A 54 -19.60 2.01 -6.08
C GLY A 54 -19.64 2.20 -4.57
N LYS A 55 -19.71 1.10 -3.81
CA LYS A 55 -19.81 1.17 -2.35
C LYS A 55 -18.54 1.78 -1.75
N ILE A 56 -18.74 2.70 -0.82
CA ILE A 56 -17.66 3.23 0.01
C ILE A 56 -17.44 2.27 1.17
N LYS A 57 -16.19 1.82 1.36
CA LYS A 57 -15.77 0.92 2.43
C LYS A 57 -14.73 1.61 3.29
N LEU A 58 -14.85 1.45 4.60
CA LEU A 58 -13.87 1.92 5.56
C LEU A 58 -13.29 0.71 6.28
N ALA A 59 -12.01 0.43 6.04
CA ALA A 59 -11.25 -0.55 6.80
C ALA A 59 -10.58 0.18 7.97
N VAL A 60 -10.84 -0.27 9.21
CA VAL A 60 -10.24 0.29 10.42
C VAL A 60 -9.56 -0.83 11.18
N ASP A 61 -8.35 -0.56 11.63
CA ASP A 61 -7.63 -1.42 12.56
C ASP A 61 -7.04 -0.57 13.69
N SER A 62 -6.96 -1.13 14.89
CA SER A 62 -6.46 -0.40 16.05
C SER A 62 -5.52 -1.24 16.89
N SER A 63 -4.46 -0.60 17.35
CA SER A 63 -3.54 -1.11 18.36
C SER A 63 -3.81 -0.44 19.70
N TYR A 64 -3.11 -0.88 20.74
CA TYR A 64 -3.11 -0.25 22.05
C TYR A 64 -2.71 1.24 22.02
N ILE A 65 -1.90 1.64 21.04
CA ILE A 65 -1.28 2.98 20.98
C ILE A 65 -2.02 3.91 20.03
N ALA A 66 -2.57 3.38 18.93
CA ALA A 66 -3.19 4.17 17.89
C ALA A 66 -4.13 3.34 17.00
N ALA A 67 -5.04 4.04 16.31
CA ALA A 67 -5.87 3.48 15.24
C ALA A 67 -5.43 3.96 13.86
N GLY A 68 -5.56 3.10 12.87
CA GLY A 68 -5.33 3.38 11.46
C GLY A 68 -6.56 3.03 10.63
N SER A 69 -6.77 3.75 9.54
CA SER A 69 -7.90 3.48 8.64
C SER A 69 -7.57 3.72 7.18
N VAL A 70 -8.21 2.96 6.29
CA VAL A 70 -8.15 3.13 4.84
C VAL A 70 -9.58 3.22 4.30
N LEU A 71 -9.88 4.30 3.56
CA LEU A 71 -11.16 4.51 2.88
C LEU A 71 -11.00 4.11 1.41
N THR A 72 -11.80 3.16 0.94
CA THR A 72 -11.84 2.69 -0.45
C THR A 72 -13.23 2.84 -1.05
N GLN A 73 -13.32 2.85 -2.37
CA GLN A 73 -14.59 2.86 -3.09
C GLN A 73 -14.53 1.90 -4.26
N GLU A 74 -15.50 0.99 -4.34
CA GLU A 74 -15.61 0.04 -5.46
C GLU A 74 -15.72 0.79 -6.81
N ASP A 75 -15.06 0.24 -7.82
CA ASP A 75 -15.31 0.58 -9.21
C ASP A 75 -16.53 -0.19 -9.76
N LYS A 76 -16.87 0.07 -11.02
CA LYS A 76 -18.01 -0.58 -11.69
C LYS A 76 -17.86 -2.10 -11.86
N GLN A 77 -16.68 -2.65 -11.60
CA GLN A 77 -16.38 -4.08 -11.64
C GLN A 77 -16.32 -4.70 -10.23
N GLY A 78 -16.63 -3.91 -9.19
CA GLY A 78 -16.60 -4.35 -7.79
C GLY A 78 -15.18 -4.48 -7.21
N LYS A 79 -14.18 -3.84 -7.83
CA LYS A 79 -12.80 -3.79 -7.32
C LYS A 79 -12.55 -2.46 -6.63
N ASP A 80 -11.83 -2.51 -5.52
CA ASP A 80 -11.39 -1.33 -4.77
C ASP A 80 -10.09 -0.75 -5.35
#